data_AF-A0A4U0WBK0-F1
#
_entry.id   AF-A0A4U0WBK0-F1
#
_cell.length_a   1.000
_cell.length_b   1.000
_cell.length_c   1.000
_cell.angle_alpha   90.00
_cell.angle_beta   90.00
_cell.angle_gamma   90.00
#
_symmetry.space_group_name_H-M   'P 1'
#
loop_
_entity.id
_entity.type
_entity.pdbx_description
1 polymer ?
#
loop_
_entity_poly.entity_id
_entity_poly.type
_entity_poly.pdbx_seq_one_letter_code
_entity_poly.pdbx_strand_id
1 'polypeptide(L)'
;MHEKVQLERLLDGLLGHDWLRVMGISGITDTEAKRYEPKRDYFVREVRALVDKFKIWKEEEKRLKLEKESALLAKEEAEDAEEVEDEDDAASNGGPPSSEIDASAARQLLHEANLATSPSKGRHRLPEPIHYRPPTPEGPFTSFYSKPYLRAAAVGKHRHGRSTAAFGHPIPDLVEKEFALPRDYLTPDAIRTNARKRRRLKRESKE
;
A
#
# COMPACT_ATOMS: atom_id res chain seq x y z
N MET A 1 -8.79 -8.75 8.53
CA MET A 1 -9.53 -9.99 8.90
C MET A 1 -10.59 -10.39 7.87
N HIS A 2 -11.34 -9.46 7.28
CA HIS A 2 -12.44 -9.79 6.36
C HIS A 2 -12.03 -10.63 5.14
N GLU A 3 -10.88 -10.34 4.52
CA GLU A 3 -10.41 -11.08 3.33
C GLU A 3 -10.10 -12.55 3.61
N LYS A 4 -9.36 -12.85 4.68
CA LYS A 4 -9.06 -14.23 5.09
C LYS A 4 -10.33 -15.03 5.31
N VAL A 5 -11.32 -14.44 5.99
CA VAL A 5 -12.60 -15.10 6.27
C VAL A 5 -13.41 -15.33 4.99
N GLN A 6 -13.33 -14.42 4.02
CA GLN A 6 -13.95 -14.61 2.70
C GLN A 6 -13.30 -15.77 1.93
N LEU A 7 -11.96 -15.86 1.94
CA LEU A 7 -11.23 -16.96 1.30
C LEU A 7 -11.49 -18.30 1.98
N GLU A 8 -11.58 -18.34 3.32
CA GLU A 8 -11.94 -19.55 4.07
C GLU A 8 -13.36 -20.01 3.74
N ARG A 9 -14.33 -19.08 3.69
CA ARG A 9 -15.71 -19.39 3.27
C ARG A 9 -15.79 -19.86 1.81
N LEU A 10 -15.00 -19.25 0.92
CA LEU A 10 -14.91 -19.65 -0.47
C LEU A 10 -14.33 -21.06 -0.60
N LEU A 11 -13.29 -21.37 0.16
CA LEU A 11 -12.67 -22.69 0.19
C LEU A 11 -13.66 -23.76 0.68
N ASP A 12 -14.38 -23.49 1.77
CA ASP A 12 -15.42 -24.39 2.27
C ASP A 12 -16.53 -24.61 1.23
N GLY A 13 -16.97 -23.53 0.57
CA GLY A 13 -17.97 -23.62 -0.50
C GLY A 13 -17.49 -24.45 -1.70
N LEU A 14 -16.22 -24.34 -2.07
CA LEU A 14 -15.62 -25.14 -3.16
C LEU A 14 -15.40 -26.60 -2.76
N LEU A 15 -15.13 -26.89 -1.50
CA LEU A 15 -14.96 -28.25 -1.00
C LEU A 15 -16.30 -28.95 -0.74
N GLY A 16 -17.35 -28.18 -0.47
CA GLY A 16 -18.71 -28.66 -0.23
C GLY A 16 -19.43 -29.20 -1.47
N HIS A 17 -20.69 -29.58 -1.24
CA HIS A 17 -21.56 -30.16 -2.26
C HIS A 17 -21.96 -29.17 -3.35
N ASP A 18 -22.16 -27.89 -2.98
CA ASP A 18 -22.64 -26.83 -3.87
C ASP A 18 -21.52 -26.08 -4.62
N TRP A 19 -20.37 -26.71 -4.82
CA TRP A 19 -19.20 -26.08 -5.45
C TRP A 19 -19.48 -25.56 -6.87
N LEU A 20 -20.44 -26.16 -7.58
CA LEU A 20 -20.91 -25.67 -8.88
C LEU A 20 -21.51 -24.27 -8.75
N ARG A 21 -22.36 -24.04 -7.73
CA ARG A 21 -22.96 -22.72 -7.48
C ARG A 21 -21.91 -21.69 -7.09
N VAL A 22 -20.91 -22.11 -6.32
CA VAL A 22 -19.76 -21.25 -5.93
C VAL A 22 -18.93 -20.85 -7.16
N MET A 23 -18.79 -21.76 -8.13
CA MET A 23 -18.16 -21.46 -9.43
C MET A 23 -19.09 -20.72 -10.41
N GLY A 24 -20.33 -20.41 -10.03
CA GLY A 24 -21.30 -19.73 -10.89
C GLY A 24 -21.93 -20.61 -11.97
N ILE A 25 -21.84 -21.93 -11.83
CA ILE A 25 -22.32 -22.92 -12.78
C ILE A 25 -23.69 -23.46 -12.30
N SER A 26 -24.74 -23.32 -13.12
CA SER A 26 -26.11 -23.74 -12.78
C SER A 26 -26.79 -24.45 -13.95
N GLY A 27 -27.73 -25.35 -13.66
CA GLY A 27 -28.52 -26.07 -14.67
C GLY A 27 -27.80 -27.25 -15.34
N ILE A 28 -26.74 -27.76 -14.73
CA ILE A 28 -25.87 -28.81 -15.28
C ILE A 28 -26.16 -30.15 -14.60
N THR A 29 -26.13 -31.24 -15.36
CA THR A 29 -26.32 -32.61 -14.84
C THR A 29 -25.04 -33.15 -14.16
N ASP A 30 -25.15 -34.12 -13.25
CA ASP A 30 -23.99 -34.68 -12.52
C ASP A 30 -22.88 -35.24 -13.42
N THR A 31 -23.21 -35.69 -14.63
CA THR A 31 -22.23 -36.20 -15.61
C THR A 31 -21.38 -35.09 -16.22
N GLU A 32 -21.95 -33.90 -16.37
CA GLU A 32 -21.29 -32.70 -16.88
C GLU A 32 -20.52 -31.97 -15.77
N ALA A 33 -20.95 -32.10 -14.51
CA ALA A 33 -20.24 -31.58 -13.34
C ALA A 33 -18.79 -32.10 -13.27
N LYS A 34 -18.57 -33.38 -13.60
CA LYS A 34 -17.23 -34.01 -13.64
C LYS A 34 -16.24 -33.29 -14.56
N ARG A 35 -16.72 -32.64 -15.63
CA ARG A 35 -15.85 -31.88 -16.55
C ARG A 35 -15.24 -30.64 -15.90
N TYR A 36 -15.85 -30.14 -14.82
CA TYR A 36 -15.41 -28.97 -14.09
C TYR A 36 -14.57 -29.30 -12.86
N GLU A 37 -14.45 -30.57 -12.46
CA GLU A 37 -13.60 -31.00 -11.33
C GLU A 37 -12.15 -30.57 -11.49
N PRO A 38 -11.48 -30.70 -12.65
CA PRO A 38 -10.09 -30.23 -12.79
C PRO A 38 -9.94 -28.71 -12.58
N LYS A 39 -10.96 -27.94 -12.96
CA LYS A 39 -10.97 -26.48 -12.75
C LYS A 39 -11.21 -26.13 -11.29
N ARG A 40 -12.12 -26.86 -10.63
CA ARG A 40 -12.36 -26.77 -9.18
C ARG A 40 -11.07 -27.06 -8.41
N ASP A 41 -10.37 -28.14 -8.73
CA ASP A 41 -9.14 -28.53 -8.04
C ASP A 41 -8.04 -27.48 -8.18
N TYR A 42 -7.88 -26.91 -9.38
CA TYR A 42 -6.98 -25.79 -9.60
C TYR A 42 -7.34 -24.60 -8.70
N PHE A 43 -8.62 -24.23 -8.67
CA PHE A 43 -9.09 -23.10 -7.89
C PHE A 43 -8.96 -23.32 -6.38
N VAL A 44 -9.29 -24.53 -5.89
CA VAL A 44 -9.08 -24.97 -4.51
C VAL A 44 -7.61 -24.86 -4.12
N ARG A 45 -6.68 -25.26 -5.00
CA ARG A 45 -5.24 -25.16 -4.74
C ARG A 45 -4.77 -23.72 -4.58
N GLU A 46 -5.19 -22.82 -5.48
CA GLU A 46 -4.83 -21.41 -5.42
C GLU A 46 -5.40 -20.73 -4.16
N VAL A 47 -6.68 -20.98 -3.83
CA VAL A 47 -7.31 -20.42 -2.64
C VAL A 47 -6.64 -20.93 -1.36
N ARG A 48 -6.28 -22.22 -1.29
CA ARG A 48 -5.50 -22.79 -0.17
C ARG A 48 -4.14 -22.11 -0.02
N ALA A 49 -3.40 -21.97 -1.11
CA ALA A 49 -2.10 -21.30 -1.11
C ALA A 49 -2.21 -19.84 -0.61
N LEU A 50 -3.30 -19.16 -0.95
CA LEU A 50 -3.54 -17.79 -0.49
C LEU A 50 -3.88 -17.75 1.01
N VAL A 51 -4.73 -18.66 1.50
CA VAL A 51 -5.03 -18.79 2.94
C VAL A 51 -3.76 -19.10 3.75
N ASP A 52 -2.89 -19.98 3.24
CA ASP A 52 -1.65 -20.33 3.93
C ASP A 52 -0.65 -19.17 3.99
N LYS A 53 -0.59 -18.30 2.97
CA LYS A 53 0.17 -17.05 3.04
C LYS A 53 -0.30 -16.15 4.18
N PHE A 54 -1.61 -16.06 4.43
CA PHE A 54 -2.12 -15.30 5.58
C PHE A 54 -1.71 -15.91 6.93
N LYS A 55 -1.57 -17.24 7.02
CA LYS A 55 -1.07 -17.89 8.24
C LYS A 55 0.40 -17.59 8.47
N ILE A 56 1.22 -17.76 7.43
CA ILE A 56 2.66 -17.47 7.46
C ILE A 56 2.88 -16.01 7.83
N TRP A 57 2.19 -15.08 7.18
CA TRP A 57 2.30 -13.66 7.51
C TRP A 57 1.87 -13.38 8.97
N LYS A 58 0.77 -13.96 9.45
CA LYS A 58 0.35 -13.78 10.85
C LYS A 58 1.41 -14.28 11.83
N GLU A 59 2.07 -15.39 11.53
CA GLU A 59 3.17 -15.93 12.33
C GLU A 59 4.42 -15.04 12.27
N GLU A 60 4.77 -14.53 11.09
CA GLU A 60 5.88 -13.59 10.91
C GLU A 60 5.65 -12.26 11.62
N GLU A 61 4.45 -11.69 11.56
CA GLU A 61 4.09 -10.48 12.33
C GLU A 61 4.20 -10.73 13.84
N LYS A 62 3.78 -11.90 14.32
CA LYS A 62 3.92 -12.27 15.73
C LYS A 62 5.39 -12.40 16.11
N ARG A 63 6.22 -13.00 15.25
CA ARG A 63 7.66 -13.16 15.49
C ARG A 63 8.38 -11.81 15.53
N LEU A 64 8.08 -10.91 14.60
CA LEU A 64 8.68 -9.58 14.51
C LEU A 64 8.25 -8.69 15.69
N LYS A 65 7.02 -8.87 16.17
CA LYS A 65 6.54 -8.20 17.40
C LYS A 65 7.29 -8.67 18.64
N LEU A 66 7.51 -9.98 18.78
CA LEU A 66 8.27 -10.54 19.90
C LEU A 66 9.74 -10.13 19.87
N GLU A 67 10.38 -10.09 18.70
CA GLU A 67 11.76 -9.63 18.54
C GLU A 67 11.91 -8.15 18.96
N LYS A 68 10.96 -7.31 18.54
CA LYS A 68 10.92 -5.89 18.93
C LYS A 68 10.66 -5.72 20.44
N GLU A 69 9.80 -6.54 21.02
CA GLU A 69 9.51 -6.52 22.46
C GLU A 69 10.71 -7.00 23.28
N SER A 70 11.40 -8.06 22.85
CA SER A 70 12.64 -8.52 23.49
C SER A 70 13.79 -7.52 23.35
N ALA A 71 13.89 -6.82 22.23
CA ALA A 71 14.91 -5.79 22.04
C ALA A 71 14.63 -4.54 22.90
N LEU A 72 13.35 -4.24 23.15
CA LEU A 72 12.94 -3.15 24.02
C LEU A 72 13.18 -3.52 25.49
N LEU A 73 12.86 -4.75 25.88
CA LEU A 73 13.15 -5.26 27.22
C LEU A 73 14.66 -5.30 27.50
N ALA A 74 15.47 -5.73 26.53
CA ALA A 74 16.94 -5.72 26.66
C ALA A 74 17.53 -4.30 26.68
N LYS A 75 16.82 -3.30 26.11
CA LYS A 75 17.20 -1.89 26.18
C LYS A 75 16.78 -1.26 27.51
N GLU A 76 15.59 -1.58 28.02
CA GLU A 76 15.14 -1.18 29.37
C GLU A 76 16.05 -1.80 30.44
N GLU A 77 16.40 -3.09 30.35
CA GLU A 77 17.32 -3.75 31.29
C GLU A 77 18.75 -3.17 31.24
N ALA A 78 19.18 -2.65 30.08
CA ALA A 78 20.44 -1.93 29.96
C ALA A 78 20.36 -0.49 30.50
N GLU A 79 19.23 0.21 30.33
CA GLU A 79 19.00 1.55 30.92
C GLU A 79 18.83 1.47 32.46
N ASP A 80 18.16 0.45 32.99
CA ASP A 80 18.05 0.18 34.44
C ASP A 80 19.41 -0.22 35.05
N ALA A 81 20.30 -0.85 34.27
CA ALA A 81 21.67 -1.17 34.68
C ALA A 81 22.64 0.04 34.60
N GLU A 82 22.41 1.00 33.69
CA GLU A 82 23.14 2.27 33.63
C GLU A 82 22.66 3.29 34.70
N GLU A 83 21.42 3.18 35.22
CA GLU A 83 20.93 4.03 36.33
C GLU A 83 21.56 3.69 37.70
N VAL A 84 22.35 2.61 37.83
CA VAL A 84 23.00 2.20 39.10
C VAL A 84 24.49 2.55 39.18
N GLU A 85 25.09 3.18 38.16
CA GLU A 85 26.51 3.58 38.16
C GLU A 85 26.77 5.10 38.34
N ASP A 86 25.73 5.91 38.54
CA ASP A 86 25.87 7.35 38.83
C ASP A 86 25.35 7.71 40.25
N GLU A 87 25.91 7.09 41.29
CA GLU A 87 25.83 7.60 42.68
C GLU A 87 27.24 8.00 43.16
N ASP A 88 27.73 9.17 42.72
CA ASP A 88 28.72 9.94 43.47
C ASP A 88 28.69 11.45 43.11
N ASP A 89 28.62 12.27 44.17
CA ASP A 89 28.88 13.72 44.29
C ASP A 89 27.82 14.80 43.91
N ALA A 90 27.20 15.32 44.98
CA ALA A 90 27.06 16.73 45.36
C ALA A 90 26.36 17.79 44.44
N ALA A 91 25.26 18.28 45.02
CA ALA A 91 24.81 19.68 45.11
C ALA A 91 23.86 20.28 44.03
N SER A 92 22.70 20.70 44.55
CA SER A 92 21.97 21.95 44.20
C SER A 92 21.45 22.09 42.76
N ASN A 93 20.14 21.87 42.56
CA ASN A 93 19.16 22.98 42.43
C ASN A 93 17.75 22.39 42.29
N GLY A 94 16.75 22.96 42.98
CA GLY A 94 15.36 22.57 42.83
C GLY A 94 14.85 22.86 41.41
N GLY A 95 14.67 21.82 40.61
CA GLY A 95 13.97 21.90 39.33
C GLY A 95 12.47 22.20 39.56
N PRO A 96 11.82 23.01 38.71
CA PRO A 96 10.41 23.34 38.88
C PRO A 96 9.55 22.08 38.70
N PRO A 97 8.37 22.00 39.36
CA PRO A 97 7.53 20.82 39.32
C PRO A 97 7.10 20.50 37.89
N SER A 98 7.10 19.21 37.54
CA SER A 98 6.77 18.63 36.23
C SER A 98 5.38 18.99 35.65
N SER A 99 4.56 19.76 36.38
CA SER A 99 3.25 20.24 35.95
C SER A 99 3.30 21.51 35.07
N GLU A 100 4.41 22.24 35.05
CA GLU A 100 4.50 23.51 34.30
C GLU A 100 4.72 23.30 32.79
N ILE A 101 5.41 22.22 32.41
CA ILE A 101 5.66 21.83 31.01
C ILE A 101 4.34 21.41 30.34
N ASP A 102 3.51 20.63 31.05
CA ASP A 102 2.22 20.16 30.55
C ASP A 102 1.19 21.30 30.44
N ALA A 103 1.27 22.30 31.34
CA ALA A 103 0.46 23.52 31.25
C ALA A 103 0.80 24.39 30.04
N SER A 104 2.08 24.44 29.63
CA SER A 104 2.50 25.19 28.44
C SER A 104 2.04 24.51 27.14
N ALA A 105 2.11 23.17 27.09
CA ALA A 105 1.63 22.37 25.97
C ALA A 105 0.11 22.51 25.80
N ALA A 106 -0.65 22.47 26.91
CA ALA A 106 -2.10 22.66 26.89
C ALA A 106 -2.51 24.05 26.35
N ARG A 107 -1.77 25.11 26.72
CA ARG A 107 -2.04 26.48 26.23
C ARG A 107 -1.75 26.61 24.73
N GLN A 108 -0.69 25.98 24.23
CA GLN A 108 -0.35 26.00 22.81
C GLN A 108 -1.42 25.30 21.96
N LEU A 109 -1.90 24.14 22.41
CA LEU A 109 -2.93 23.36 21.73
C LEU A 109 -4.27 24.12 21.62
N LEU A 110 -4.66 24.83 22.68
CA LEU A 110 -5.84 25.71 22.69
C LEU A 110 -5.69 26.89 21.72
N HIS A 111 -4.50 27.47 21.61
CA HIS A 111 -4.23 28.57 20.68
C HIS A 111 -4.36 28.11 19.22
N GLU A 112 -3.82 26.92 18.90
CA GLU A 112 -3.89 26.34 17.55
C GLU A 112 -5.33 25.96 17.15
N ALA A 113 -6.14 25.44 18.08
CA ALA A 113 -7.54 25.13 17.85
C ALA A 113 -8.37 26.38 17.49
N ASN A 114 -8.07 27.53 18.13
CA ASN A 114 -8.77 28.79 17.85
C ASN A 114 -8.43 29.35 16.47
N LEU A 115 -7.19 29.18 15.98
CA LEU A 115 -6.78 29.66 14.65
C LEU A 115 -7.38 28.81 13.50
N ALA A 116 -7.68 27.53 13.77
CA ALA A 116 -8.22 26.60 12.78
C ALA A 116 -9.72 26.80 12.45
N THR A 117 -10.46 27.60 13.23
CA THR A 117 -11.93 27.74 13.10
C THR A 117 -12.40 28.93 12.25
N SER A 118 -11.50 29.63 11.55
CA SER A 118 -11.90 30.74 10.66
C SER A 118 -12.53 30.22 9.35
N PRO A 119 -13.80 30.56 9.02
CA PRO A 119 -14.46 30.04 7.83
C PRO A 119 -14.05 30.84 6.58
N SER A 120 -13.03 30.34 5.88
CA SER A 120 -12.69 30.81 4.54
C SER A 120 -13.76 30.39 3.53
N LYS A 121 -14.65 31.32 3.16
CA LYS A 121 -15.68 31.16 2.12
C LYS A 121 -15.07 30.71 0.79
N GLY A 122 -15.57 29.59 0.28
CA GLY A 122 -15.20 29.03 -1.01
C GLY A 122 -15.59 29.93 -2.18
N ARG A 123 -14.69 30.01 -3.17
CA ARG A 123 -15.00 30.49 -4.52
C ARG A 123 -14.73 29.37 -5.50
N HIS A 124 -15.79 28.86 -6.12
CA HIS A 124 -15.70 27.96 -7.26
C HIS A 124 -15.17 28.74 -8.46
N ARG A 125 -13.95 28.42 -8.93
CA ARG A 125 -13.44 28.85 -10.24
C ARG A 125 -13.68 27.74 -11.26
N LEU A 126 -14.17 28.10 -12.44
CA LEU A 126 -14.18 27.22 -13.60
C LEU A 126 -12.75 26.87 -14.03
N PRO A 127 -12.51 25.69 -14.66
CA PRO A 127 -11.19 25.27 -15.06
C PRO A 127 -10.69 26.09 -16.26
N GLU A 128 -9.55 26.77 -16.10
CA GLU A 128 -8.82 27.41 -17.20
C GLU A 128 -8.09 26.36 -18.07
N PRO A 129 -7.98 26.60 -19.39
CA PRO A 129 -7.24 25.73 -20.30
C PRO A 129 -5.75 25.68 -19.92
N ILE A 130 -5.21 24.47 -19.88
CA ILE A 130 -3.84 24.18 -19.43
C ILE A 130 -2.85 24.62 -20.52
N HIS A 131 -2.24 25.79 -20.34
CA HIS A 131 -1.04 26.18 -21.09
C HIS A 131 0.21 25.55 -20.44
N TYR A 132 0.97 24.76 -21.20
CA TYR A 132 2.25 24.20 -20.74
C TYR A 132 3.27 25.33 -20.59
N ARG A 133 3.54 25.74 -19.35
CA ARG A 133 4.66 26.62 -19.01
C ARG A 133 5.76 25.73 -18.41
N PRO A 134 6.95 25.60 -19.03
CA PRO A 134 8.06 24.94 -18.35
C PRO A 134 8.44 25.80 -17.14
N PRO A 135 8.27 25.31 -15.90
CA PRO A 135 8.78 26.01 -14.74
C PRO A 135 10.27 25.66 -14.64
N THR A 136 11.15 26.61 -14.91
CA THR A 136 12.46 26.63 -14.24
C THR A 136 12.19 27.11 -12.82
N PRO A 137 12.12 26.24 -11.79
CA PRO A 137 12.05 26.74 -10.43
C PRO A 137 13.35 27.48 -10.12
N GLU A 138 13.27 28.74 -9.69
CA GLU A 138 14.43 29.49 -9.18
C GLU A 138 14.92 28.98 -7.81
N GLY A 139 14.46 27.81 -7.38
CA GLY A 139 14.81 27.17 -6.13
C GLY A 139 14.93 25.65 -6.29
N PRO A 140 15.39 24.94 -5.25
CA PRO A 140 15.56 23.50 -5.32
C PRO A 140 14.22 22.83 -5.65
N PHE A 141 14.23 21.97 -6.66
CA PHE A 141 13.08 21.14 -7.02
C PHE A 141 12.80 20.16 -5.88
N THR A 142 11.86 20.51 -5.01
CA THR A 142 11.54 19.72 -3.79
C THR A 142 10.41 18.73 -4.01
N SER A 143 9.45 19.02 -4.90
CA SER A 143 8.35 18.08 -5.20
C SER A 143 7.61 18.39 -6.49
N PHE A 144 7.01 17.35 -7.08
CA PHE A 144 6.07 17.46 -8.21
C PHE A 144 4.73 18.12 -7.84
N TYR A 145 4.40 18.21 -6.55
CA TYR A 145 3.13 18.80 -6.08
C TYR A 145 3.28 20.29 -5.85
N SER A 146 2.32 21.07 -6.36
CA SER A 146 2.27 22.53 -6.15
C SER A 146 1.93 22.93 -4.72
N LYS A 147 1.19 22.09 -3.98
CA LYS A 147 0.72 22.38 -2.62
C LYS A 147 1.25 21.37 -1.61
N PRO A 148 1.74 21.79 -0.43
CA PRO A 148 2.33 20.90 0.57
C PRO A 148 1.38 19.79 1.06
N TYR A 149 0.09 20.07 1.23
CA TYR A 149 -0.88 19.08 1.69
C TYR A 149 -1.15 17.98 0.64
N LEU A 150 -1.04 18.29 -0.66
CA LEU A 150 -1.17 17.29 -1.72
C LEU A 150 0.03 16.34 -1.72
N ARG A 151 1.24 16.87 -1.48
CA ARG A 151 2.45 16.06 -1.26
C ARG A 151 2.30 15.15 -0.05
N ALA A 152 1.86 15.69 1.08
CA ALA A 152 1.66 14.92 2.31
C ALA A 152 0.61 13.81 2.11
N ALA A 153 -0.49 14.10 1.40
CA ALA A 153 -1.51 13.10 1.07
C ALA A 153 -0.98 12.01 0.11
N ALA A 154 -0.10 12.37 -0.83
CA ALA A 154 0.46 11.41 -1.78
C ALA A 154 1.52 10.48 -1.16
N VAL A 155 2.28 10.98 -0.18
CA VAL A 155 3.35 10.25 0.53
C VAL A 155 2.86 9.57 1.82
N GLY A 156 1.69 9.96 2.33
CA GLY A 156 1.12 9.42 3.56
C GLY A 156 0.79 7.92 3.50
N LYS A 157 0.74 7.28 4.67
CA LYS A 157 0.45 5.83 4.82
C LYS A 157 -0.89 5.41 4.23
N HIS A 158 -1.89 6.30 4.27
CA HIS A 158 -3.23 6.05 3.73
C HIS A 158 -3.48 6.94 2.52
N ARG A 159 -3.42 6.36 1.32
CA ARG A 159 -3.72 7.05 0.06
C ARG A 159 -5.24 7.08 -0.10
N HIS A 160 -5.87 8.21 0.21
CA HIS A 160 -7.31 8.37 0.00
C HIS A 160 -7.65 8.36 -1.50
N GLY A 161 -8.36 7.33 -1.95
CA GLY A 161 -8.66 7.08 -3.37
C GLY A 161 -9.60 8.08 -4.05
N ARG A 162 -10.11 9.10 -3.33
CA ARG A 162 -11.03 10.10 -3.90
C ARG A 162 -10.36 11.05 -4.91
N SER A 163 -9.05 11.21 -4.85
CA SER A 163 -8.28 12.05 -5.78
C SER A 163 -6.97 11.36 -6.13
N THR A 164 -7.00 10.46 -7.10
CA THR A 164 -5.79 9.83 -7.64
C THR A 164 -5.04 10.85 -8.48
N ALA A 165 -3.81 11.16 -8.06
CA ALA A 165 -2.92 12.07 -8.77
C ALA A 165 -1.59 11.37 -9.07
N ALA A 166 -1.02 11.66 -10.23
CA ALA A 166 0.31 11.24 -10.65
C ALA A 166 1.12 12.49 -11.01
N PHE A 167 2.36 12.58 -10.52
CA PHE A 167 3.25 13.71 -10.79
C PHE A 167 2.64 15.10 -10.49
N GLY A 168 1.84 15.20 -9.42
CA GLY A 168 1.20 16.47 -9.06
C GLY A 168 -0.05 16.84 -9.87
N HIS A 169 -0.44 16.02 -10.86
CA HIS A 169 -1.61 16.23 -11.70
C HIS A 169 -2.65 15.12 -11.48
N PRO A 170 -3.97 15.43 -11.58
CA PRO A 170 -5.01 14.41 -11.51
C PRO A 170 -4.85 13.41 -12.66
N ILE A 171 -5.03 12.12 -12.38
CA ILE A 171 -5.02 11.09 -13.41
C ILE A 171 -6.26 11.29 -14.31
N PRO A 172 -6.10 11.48 -15.63
CA PRO A 172 -7.24 11.61 -16.54
C PRO A 172 -8.08 10.34 -16.58
N ASP A 173 -9.35 10.47 -16.95
CA ASP A 173 -10.20 9.32 -17.22
C ASP A 173 -9.65 8.55 -18.44
N LEU A 174 -9.18 7.33 -18.21
CA LEU A 174 -8.60 6.48 -19.25
C LEU A 174 -9.71 5.69 -19.95
N VAL A 175 -9.71 5.73 -21.28
CA VAL A 175 -10.56 4.86 -22.10
C VAL A 175 -9.87 3.51 -22.25
N GLU A 176 -10.60 2.42 -22.02
CA GLU A 176 -10.10 1.07 -22.23
C GLU A 176 -9.70 0.88 -23.69
N LYS A 177 -8.42 0.59 -23.93
CA LYS A 177 -7.85 0.36 -25.25
C LYS A 177 -6.78 -0.71 -25.15
N GLU A 178 -6.76 -1.63 -26.11
CA GLU A 178 -5.68 -2.60 -26.21
C GLU A 178 -4.34 -1.91 -26.46
N PHE A 179 -3.31 -2.35 -25.74
CA PHE A 179 -1.97 -1.83 -25.91
C PHE A 179 -1.43 -2.19 -27.30
N ALA A 180 -1.09 -1.16 -28.07
CA ALA A 180 -0.39 -1.30 -29.34
C ALA A 180 0.88 -0.45 -29.32
N LEU A 181 1.98 -1.00 -29.83
CA LEU A 181 3.20 -0.23 -29.98
C LEU A 181 2.98 0.92 -30.98
N PRO A 182 3.55 2.12 -30.74
CA PRO A 182 3.52 3.18 -31.73
C PRO A 182 4.19 2.73 -33.04
N ARG A 183 3.70 3.26 -34.16
CA ARG A 183 4.13 2.86 -35.52
C ARG A 183 5.64 2.99 -35.71
N ASP A 184 6.24 3.99 -35.08
CA ASP A 184 7.67 4.28 -35.16
C ASP A 184 8.54 3.15 -34.57
N TYR A 185 7.99 2.35 -33.65
CA TYR A 185 8.66 1.21 -33.05
C TYR A 185 8.37 -0.12 -33.78
N LEU A 186 7.40 -0.13 -34.71
CA LEU A 186 7.07 -1.29 -35.56
C LEU A 186 7.92 -1.31 -36.83
N THR A 187 9.23 -1.05 -36.69
CA THR A 187 10.14 -1.11 -37.84
C THR A 187 10.22 -2.53 -38.38
N PRO A 188 10.38 -2.73 -39.70
CA PRO A 188 10.46 -4.06 -40.29
C PRO A 188 11.61 -4.89 -39.71
N ASP A 189 12.70 -4.24 -39.31
CA ASP A 189 13.84 -4.90 -38.69
C ASP A 189 13.58 -5.32 -37.23
N ALA A 190 12.83 -4.53 -36.46
CA ALA A 190 12.37 -4.92 -35.12
C ALA A 190 11.47 -6.18 -35.19
N ILE A 191 10.61 -6.27 -36.21
CA ILE A 191 9.76 -7.45 -36.44
C ILE A 191 10.62 -8.68 -36.78
N ARG A 192 11.59 -8.54 -37.71
CA ARG A 192 12.49 -9.64 -38.10
C ARG A 192 13.35 -10.14 -36.93
N THR A 193 13.93 -9.23 -36.16
CA THR A 193 14.77 -9.57 -35.01
C THR A 193 13.99 -10.27 -33.92
N ASN A 194 12.77 -9.81 -33.60
CA ASN A 194 11.87 -10.48 -32.67
C ASN A 194 11.51 -11.91 -33.15
N ALA A 195 11.15 -12.06 -34.43
CA ALA A 195 10.87 -13.37 -35.01
C ALA A 195 12.07 -14.33 -34.92
N ARG A 196 13.29 -13.83 -35.17
CA ARG A 196 14.52 -14.61 -35.00
C ARG A 196 14.75 -15.01 -33.55
N LYS A 197 14.58 -14.10 -32.59
CA LYS A 197 14.69 -14.38 -31.15
C LYS A 197 13.71 -15.44 -30.70
N ARG A 198 12.45 -15.36 -31.13
CA ARG A 198 11.42 -16.39 -30.87
C ARG A 198 11.80 -17.75 -31.42
N ARG A 199 12.33 -17.81 -32.65
CA ARG A 199 12.80 -19.08 -33.24
C ARG A 199 13.96 -19.68 -32.46
N ARG A 200 14.88 -18.84 -31.95
CA ARG A 200 16.02 -19.29 -31.14
C ARG A 200 15.55 -19.87 -29.80
N LEU A 201 14.74 -19.13 -29.04
CA LEU A 201 14.18 -19.58 -27.76
C LEU A 201 13.42 -20.90 -27.88
N LYS A 202 12.66 -21.10 -28.97
CA LYS A 202 11.93 -22.35 -29.21
C LYS A 202 12.85 -23.55 -29.48
N ARG A 203 14.06 -23.32 -29.99
CA ARG A 203 15.07 -24.38 -30.16
C ARG A 203 15.71 -24.71 -28.83
N GLU A 204 16.12 -23.68 -28.09
CA GLU A 204 16.73 -23.80 -26.75
C GLU A 204 15.79 -24.49 -25.75
N SER A 205 14.47 -24.26 -25.83
CA SER A 205 13.51 -24.90 -24.92
C SER A 205 13.20 -26.37 -25.23
N LYS A 206 13.78 -26.94 -26.29
CA LYS A 206 13.54 -28.34 -26.71
C LYS A 206 14.72 -29.26 -26.36
N GLU A 207 15.86 -28.69 -26.02
CA GLU A 207 17.01 -29.38 -25.42
C GLU A 207 16.83 -29.47 -23.91
#